data_AF-A0A3E0Q2Z3-F1
#
_entry.id   AF-A0A3E0Q2Z3-F1
#
_cell.length_a   1.000
_cell.length_b   1.000
_cell.length_c   1.000
_cell.angle_alpha   90.00
_cell.angle_beta   90.00
_cell.angle_gamma   90.00
#
_symmetry.space_group_name_H-M   'P 1'
#
loop_
_entity.id
_entity.type
_entity.pdbx_description
1 polymer ?
#
loop_
_entity_poly.entity_id
_entity_poly.type
_entity_poly.pdbx_seq_one_letter_code
_entity_poly.pdbx_strand_id
1 'polypeptide(L)'
;MTTHNPGDNADETESRPQSPRPTAGELLARAMRLRCPRCGEGRLFSGWAAMPERCSVCGLKYERAPGYFLGSTYINYGLTAVVLIAAYFLFHDGFGMTNQQLAGPMVGVCVVFPVLAFRHARALWLAFDCHFDASILSGEGE
;
A
#
# COMPACT_ATOMS: atom_id res chain seq x y z
N MET A 1 1.64 33.32 -55.87
CA MET A 1 1.84 33.96 -54.56
C MET A 1 1.29 33.03 -53.50
N THR A 2 2.19 32.29 -52.87
CA THR A 2 2.00 31.46 -51.67
C THR A 2 1.39 32.31 -50.55
N THR A 3 0.47 31.79 -49.74
CA THR A 3 0.83 31.12 -48.47
C THR A 3 -0.04 29.90 -48.16
N HIS A 4 0.67 28.80 -47.88
CA HIS A 4 0.21 27.65 -47.09
C HIS A 4 0.17 28.08 -45.61
N ASN A 5 -0.88 27.73 -44.86
CA ASN A 5 -0.81 27.73 -43.39
C ASN A 5 -0.99 26.30 -42.89
N PRO A 6 0.06 25.70 -42.28
CA PRO A 6 0.02 24.42 -41.59
C PRO A 6 -0.13 24.62 -40.07
N GLY A 7 -0.83 23.70 -39.40
CA GLY A 7 -0.81 23.58 -37.94
C GLY A 7 -1.97 24.27 -37.22
N ASP A 8 -2.19 23.79 -35.99
CA ASP A 8 -3.14 24.28 -34.98
C ASP A 8 -4.53 23.63 -35.02
N ASN A 9 -4.58 22.35 -34.66
CA ASN A 9 -5.58 21.80 -33.72
C ASN A 9 -5.03 20.46 -33.18
N ALA A 10 -3.85 20.51 -32.57
CA ALA A 10 -3.29 19.43 -31.77
C ALA A 10 -3.26 19.90 -30.31
N ASP A 11 -4.44 20.10 -29.73
CA ASP A 11 -4.61 20.26 -28.29
C ASP A 11 -5.93 19.63 -27.85
N GLU A 12 -6.15 18.39 -28.27
CA GLU A 12 -6.88 17.45 -27.41
C GLU A 12 -5.91 17.02 -26.32
N THR A 13 -5.63 17.94 -25.38
CA THR A 13 -5.29 17.55 -24.02
C THR A 13 -6.50 16.77 -23.52
N GLU A 14 -6.50 15.47 -23.83
CA GLU A 14 -7.42 14.46 -23.33
C GLU A 14 -7.21 14.42 -21.82
N SER A 15 -7.89 15.33 -21.14
CA SER A 15 -7.94 15.45 -19.70
C SER A 15 -8.56 14.15 -19.19
N ARG A 16 -7.69 13.17 -18.88
CA ARG A 16 -8.10 11.93 -18.21
C ARG A 16 -9.05 12.32 -17.08
N PRO A 17 -10.28 11.77 -17.03
CA PRO A 17 -11.27 12.18 -16.05
C PRO A 17 -10.62 12.09 -14.66
N GLN A 18 -10.44 13.25 -14.03
CA GLN A 18 -9.85 13.33 -12.71
C GLN A 18 -10.86 12.68 -11.76
N SER A 19 -10.59 11.45 -11.36
CA SER A 19 -11.42 10.75 -10.39
C SER A 19 -11.47 11.58 -9.09
N PRO A 20 -12.64 11.80 -8.48
CA PRO A 20 -12.74 12.54 -7.23
C PRO A 20 -11.77 11.97 -6.18
N ARG A 21 -11.16 12.87 -5.39
CA ARG A 21 -10.16 12.47 -4.39
C ARG A 21 -10.80 11.46 -3.42
N PRO A 22 -10.18 10.28 -3.22
CA PRO A 22 -10.70 9.28 -2.30
C PRO A 22 -10.62 9.80 -0.86
N THR A 23 -11.64 9.50 -0.08
CA THR A 23 -11.68 9.72 1.36
C THR A 23 -10.71 8.79 2.08
N ALA A 24 -10.36 9.12 3.33
CA ALA A 24 -9.49 8.28 4.17
C ALA A 24 -10.03 6.83 4.31
N GLY A 25 -11.35 6.68 4.47
CA GLY A 25 -12.01 5.37 4.54
C GLY A 25 -11.88 4.57 3.24
N GLU A 26 -11.99 5.23 2.09
CA GLU A 26 -11.80 4.58 0.79
C GLU A 26 -10.35 4.16 0.56
N LEU A 27 -9.38 4.99 0.96
CA LEU A 27 -7.95 4.65 0.90
C LEU A 27 -7.65 3.41 1.75
N LEU A 28 -8.17 3.37 2.99
CA LEU A 28 -8.03 2.21 3.87
C LEU A 28 -8.69 0.96 3.27
N ALA A 29 -9.93 1.09 2.76
CA ALA A 29 -10.63 -0.03 2.14
C ALA A 29 -9.93 -0.54 0.87
N ARG A 30 -9.28 0.35 0.09
CA ARG A 30 -8.45 -0.02 -1.06
C ARG A 30 -7.17 -0.71 -0.61
N ALA A 31 -6.51 -0.24 0.45
CA ALA A 31 -5.33 -0.88 1.03
C ALA A 31 -5.63 -2.30 1.53
N MET A 32 -6.74 -2.48 2.24
CA MET A 32 -7.17 -3.81 2.72
C MET A 32 -7.47 -4.78 1.56
N ARG A 33 -8.00 -4.26 0.45
CA ARG A 33 -8.24 -5.03 -0.79
C ARG A 33 -7.02 -5.15 -1.70
N LEU A 34 -5.86 -4.61 -1.30
CA LEU A 34 -4.61 -4.57 -2.07
C LEU A 34 -4.82 -3.94 -3.48
N ARG A 35 -5.56 -2.83 -3.50
CA ARG A 35 -5.87 -2.06 -4.72
C ARG A 35 -5.17 -0.72 -4.74
N CYS A 36 -5.01 -0.18 -5.95
CA CYS A 36 -4.45 1.13 -6.19
C CYS A 36 -5.21 2.21 -5.39
N PRO A 37 -4.51 3.09 -4.64
CA PRO A 37 -5.16 4.14 -3.86
C PRO A 37 -5.84 5.19 -4.74
N ARG A 38 -5.35 5.43 -5.97
CA ARG A 38 -5.91 6.39 -6.93
C ARG A 38 -7.15 5.86 -7.65
N CYS A 39 -7.00 4.81 -8.47
CA CYS A 39 -8.10 4.32 -9.30
C CYS A 39 -8.96 3.25 -8.63
N GLY A 40 -8.51 2.59 -7.55
CA GLY A 40 -9.25 1.50 -6.90
C GLY A 40 -9.31 0.18 -7.68
N GLU A 41 -8.96 0.17 -8.96
CA GLU A 41 -9.07 -1.01 -9.83
C GLU A 41 -7.76 -1.81 -9.93
N GLY A 42 -6.63 -1.12 -10.12
CA GLY A 42 -5.33 -1.75 -10.31
C GLY A 42 -4.92 -2.57 -9.09
N ARG A 43 -4.36 -3.77 -9.32
CA ARG A 43 -3.80 -4.59 -8.23
C ARG A 43 -2.47 -4.01 -7.79
N LEU A 44 -2.26 -3.92 -6.48
CA LEU A 44 -1.03 -3.37 -5.91
C LEU A 44 0.16 -4.34 -6.06
N PHE A 45 -0.12 -5.63 -6.21
CA PHE A 45 0.90 -6.69 -6.33
C PHE A 45 0.61 -7.56 -7.55
N SER A 46 1.66 -7.90 -8.30
CA SER A 46 1.61 -8.82 -9.45
C SER A 46 1.87 -10.28 -9.06
N GLY A 47 2.22 -10.55 -7.80
CA GLY A 47 2.44 -11.89 -7.25
C GLY A 47 2.21 -11.93 -5.73
N TRP A 48 3.02 -12.71 -5.02
CA TRP A 48 2.96 -12.74 -3.55
C TRP A 48 3.51 -11.46 -2.92
N ALA A 49 4.74 -11.07 -3.25
CA ALA A 49 5.42 -9.91 -2.68
C ALA A 49 5.88 -8.89 -3.73
N ALA A 50 5.81 -9.24 -5.02
CA ALA A 50 6.22 -8.35 -6.11
C ALA A 50 5.21 -7.20 -6.29
N MET A 51 5.70 -6.00 -6.04
CA MET A 51 4.96 -4.74 -6.22
C MET A 51 5.58 -4.02 -7.41
N PRO A 52 4.87 -3.85 -8.54
CA PRO A 52 5.38 -3.12 -9.68
C PRO A 52 5.62 -1.65 -9.32
N GLU A 53 6.51 -0.98 -10.05
CA GLU A 53 6.80 0.44 -9.78
C GLU A 53 5.58 1.35 -10.04
N ARG A 54 4.73 0.97 -11.00
CA ARG A 54 3.56 1.74 -11.42
C ARG A 54 2.30 0.88 -11.49
N CYS A 55 1.16 1.51 -11.27
CA CYS A 55 -0.16 0.92 -11.47
C CYS A 55 -0.42 0.60 -12.95
N SER A 56 -0.82 -0.63 -13.26
CA SER A 56 -1.13 -1.06 -14.63
C SER A 56 -2.38 -0.42 -15.26
N VAL A 57 -3.26 0.19 -14.45
CA VAL A 57 -4.52 0.80 -14.92
C VAL A 57 -4.36 2.30 -15.08
N CYS A 58 -3.84 2.98 -14.06
CA CYS A 58 -3.81 4.45 -14.03
C CYS A 58 -2.41 5.06 -14.13
N GLY A 59 -1.34 4.26 -14.11
CA GLY A 59 0.05 4.72 -14.23
C GLY A 59 0.65 5.33 -12.97
N LEU A 60 -0.07 5.36 -11.84
CA LEU A 60 0.42 5.89 -10.57
C LEU A 60 1.72 5.19 -10.15
N LYS A 61 2.79 5.95 -9.92
CA LYS A 61 4.05 5.45 -9.34
C LYS A 61 3.84 5.14 -7.86
N TYR A 62 4.04 3.90 -7.44
CA TYR A 62 3.85 3.49 -6.06
C TYR A 62 5.06 3.79 -5.16
N GLU A 63 6.27 3.59 -5.68
CA GLU A 63 7.52 3.92 -4.99
C GLU A 63 8.04 5.26 -5.51
N ARG A 64 8.07 6.29 -4.66
CA ARG A 64 8.54 7.62 -5.09
C ARG A 64 10.04 7.70 -5.17
N ALA A 65 10.69 7.24 -4.10
CA ALA A 65 12.11 7.32 -3.88
C ALA A 65 12.64 5.98 -3.35
N PRO A 66 13.93 5.68 -3.58
CA PRO A 66 14.56 4.51 -3.00
C PRO A 66 14.38 4.49 -1.48
N GLY A 67 13.90 3.36 -0.95
CA GLY A 67 13.68 3.20 0.49
C GLY A 67 12.36 3.75 1.01
N TYR A 68 11.46 4.22 0.13
CA TYR A 68 10.11 4.66 0.50
C TYR A 68 9.37 3.67 1.40
N PHE A 69 9.57 2.36 1.19
CA PHE A 69 8.90 1.32 1.96
C PHE A 69 9.50 1.06 3.35
N LEU A 70 10.50 1.81 3.82
CA LEU A 70 10.96 1.69 5.21
C LEU A 70 9.81 1.95 6.21
N GLY A 71 8.91 2.88 5.90
CA GLY A 71 7.72 3.13 6.72
C GLY A 71 6.81 1.91 6.84
N SER A 72 6.64 1.15 5.76
CA SER A 72 5.87 -0.11 5.80
C SER A 72 6.52 -1.18 6.68
N THR A 73 7.86 -1.19 6.77
CA THR A 73 8.59 -2.09 7.68
C THR A 73 8.29 -1.74 9.13
N TYR A 74 8.23 -0.45 9.49
CA TYR A 74 7.86 -0.03 10.84
C TYR A 74 6.41 -0.38 11.19
N ILE A 75 5.47 -0.22 10.25
CA ILE A 75 4.08 -0.67 10.44
C ILE A 75 4.04 -2.17 10.70
N ASN A 76 4.74 -2.97 9.87
CA ASN A 76 4.76 -4.42 10.01
C ASN A 76 5.35 -4.86 11.36
N TYR A 77 6.45 -4.22 11.77
CA TYR A 77 7.11 -4.47 13.05
C TYR A 77 6.19 -4.14 14.24
N GLY A 78 5.61 -2.94 14.26
CA GLY A 78 4.69 -2.52 15.32
C GLY A 78 3.48 -3.44 15.44
N LEU A 79 2.87 -3.81 14.30
CA LEU A 79 1.74 -4.74 14.29
C LEU A 79 2.14 -6.14 14.80
N THR A 80 3.31 -6.64 14.40
CA THR A 80 3.83 -7.93 14.86
C THR A 80 4.07 -7.92 16.37
N ALA A 81 4.62 -6.84 16.92
CA ALA A 81 4.84 -6.70 18.36
C ALA A 81 3.51 -6.73 19.14
N VAL A 82 2.51 -5.97 18.69
CA VAL A 82 1.16 -5.97 19.30
C VAL A 82 0.54 -7.36 19.26
N VAL A 83 0.63 -8.05 18.12
CA VAL A 83 0.09 -9.41 17.98
C VAL A 83 0.83 -10.42 18.86
N LEU A 84 2.14 -10.33 18.99
CA LEU A 84 2.91 -11.20 19.89
C LEU A 84 2.52 -10.99 21.36
N ILE A 85 2.38 -9.72 21.79
CA ILE A 85 1.94 -9.40 23.15
C ILE A 85 0.54 -9.98 23.40
N ALA A 86 -0.40 -9.72 22.49
CA ALA A 86 -1.76 -10.24 22.61
C ALA A 86 -1.81 -11.79 22.62
N ALA A 87 -1.03 -12.43 21.74
CA ALA A 87 -0.95 -13.88 21.66
C ALA A 87 -0.33 -14.50 22.92
N TYR A 88 0.69 -13.85 23.51
CA TYR A 88 1.28 -14.31 24.77
C TYR A 88 0.22 -14.37 25.88
N PHE A 89 -0.50 -13.27 26.14
CA PHE A 89 -1.55 -13.24 27.16
C PHE A 89 -2.68 -14.23 26.85
N LEU A 90 -3.09 -14.34 25.58
CA LEU A 90 -4.11 -15.30 25.18
C LEU A 90 -3.71 -16.75 25.47
N PHE A 91 -2.48 -17.16 25.13
CA PHE A 91 -2.03 -18.54 25.33
C PHE A 91 -1.62 -18.86 26.76
N HIS A 92 -0.98 -17.92 27.45
CA HIS A 92 -0.55 -18.10 28.83
C HIS A 92 -1.76 -18.08 29.78
N ASP A 93 -2.57 -17.02 29.75
CA ASP A 93 -3.66 -16.83 30.72
C ASP A 93 -4.97 -17.45 30.25
N GLY A 94 -5.23 -17.48 28.94
CA GLY A 94 -6.44 -18.07 28.38
C GLY A 94 -6.40 -19.59 28.26
N PHE A 95 -5.27 -20.15 27.84
CA PHE A 95 -5.10 -21.60 27.62
C PHE A 95 -4.23 -22.30 28.68
N GLY A 96 -3.65 -21.56 29.63
CA GLY A 96 -2.83 -22.13 30.70
C GLY A 96 -1.54 -22.78 30.21
N MET A 97 -1.05 -22.43 29.01
CA MET A 97 0.18 -23.01 28.46
C MET A 97 1.38 -22.54 29.27
N THR A 98 2.25 -23.48 29.64
CA THR A 98 3.53 -23.13 30.27
C THR A 98 4.43 -22.38 29.30
N ASN A 99 5.36 -21.55 29.82
CA ASN A 99 6.28 -20.77 28.98
C ASN A 99 7.13 -21.65 28.02
N GLN A 100 7.46 -22.88 28.42
CA GLN A 100 8.20 -23.83 27.56
C GLN A 100 7.36 -24.30 26.37
N GLN A 101 6.07 -24.57 26.57
CA GLN A 101 5.15 -24.95 25.50
C GLN A 101 4.82 -23.77 24.58
N LEU A 102 4.85 -22.55 25.12
CA LEU A 102 4.53 -21.32 24.39
C LEU A 102 5.65 -20.84 23.45
N ALA A 103 6.89 -21.25 23.68
CA ALA A 103 8.05 -20.83 22.88
C ALA A 103 7.88 -21.15 21.38
N GLY A 104 7.45 -22.37 21.04
CA GLY A 104 7.22 -22.79 19.66
C GLY A 104 6.15 -21.96 18.93
N PRO A 105 4.92 -21.86 19.46
CA PRO A 105 3.87 -21.01 18.92
C PRO A 105 4.29 -19.54 18.76
N MET A 106 4.99 -18.95 19.74
CA MET A 106 5.45 -17.56 19.66
C MET A 106 6.47 -17.34 18.53
N VAL A 107 7.42 -18.26 18.36
CA VAL A 107 8.35 -18.23 17.22
C VAL A 107 7.59 -18.36 15.90
N GLY A 108 6.60 -19.26 15.84
CA GLY A 108 5.71 -19.42 14.70
C GLY A 108 5.00 -18.11 14.33
N VAL A 109 4.37 -17.43 15.30
CA VAL A 109 3.73 -16.14 15.10
C VAL A 109 4.75 -15.08 14.64
N CYS A 110 5.91 -15.02 15.28
CA CYS A 110 6.98 -14.06 14.96
C CYS A 110 7.50 -14.18 13.51
N VAL A 111 7.48 -15.38 12.92
CA VAL A 111 7.91 -15.59 11.54
C VAL A 111 6.76 -15.48 10.56
N VAL A 112 5.64 -16.16 10.83
CA VAL A 112 4.53 -16.29 9.88
C VAL A 112 3.76 -14.98 9.77
N PHE A 113 3.45 -14.33 10.89
CA PHE A 113 2.64 -13.12 10.89
C PHE A 113 3.22 -11.98 10.04
N PRO A 114 4.48 -11.53 10.24
CA PRO A 114 5.04 -10.45 9.44
C PRO A 114 5.17 -10.79 7.95
N VAL A 115 5.35 -12.07 7.60
CA VAL A 115 5.38 -12.53 6.20
C VAL A 115 4.01 -12.37 5.54
N LEU A 116 2.93 -12.70 6.26
CA LEU A 116 1.56 -12.51 5.78
C LEU A 116 1.15 -11.02 5.78
N ALA A 117 1.51 -10.30 6.83
CA ALA A 117 1.13 -8.90 7.03
C ALA A 117 1.91 -7.94 6.13
N PHE A 118 3.08 -8.33 5.60
CA PHE A 118 3.93 -7.50 4.73
C PHE A 118 3.16 -6.80 3.59
N ARG A 119 2.28 -7.53 2.90
CA ARG A 119 1.49 -6.98 1.78
C ARG A 119 0.56 -5.86 2.26
N HIS A 120 -0.10 -6.10 3.39
CA HIS A 120 -1.01 -5.15 4.00
C HIS A 120 -0.26 -3.96 4.59
N ALA A 121 0.89 -4.17 5.21
CA ALA A 121 1.73 -3.10 5.74
C ALA A 121 2.20 -2.13 4.64
N ARG A 122 2.61 -2.65 3.47
CA ARG A 122 2.94 -1.83 2.29
C ARG A 122 1.74 -1.06 1.75
N ALA A 123 0.58 -1.73 1.65
CA ALA A 123 -0.64 -1.10 1.18
C ALA A 123 -1.13 0.01 2.14
N LEU A 124 -1.04 -0.24 3.45
CA LEU A 124 -1.41 0.71 4.51
C LEU A 124 -0.47 1.90 4.53
N TRP A 125 0.84 1.69 4.39
CA TRP A 125 1.80 2.78 4.28
C TRP A 125 1.48 3.70 3.11
N LEU A 126 1.21 3.12 1.93
CA LEU A 126 0.85 3.91 0.74
C LEU A 126 -0.47 4.67 0.94
N ALA A 127 -1.48 4.05 1.55
CA ALA A 127 -2.76 4.71 1.84
C ALA A 127 -2.62 5.83 2.89
N PHE A 128 -1.82 5.61 3.94
CA PHE A 128 -1.48 6.61 4.94
C PHE A 128 -0.82 7.81 4.27
N ASP A 129 0.21 7.57 3.45
CA ASP A 129 0.94 8.62 2.76
C ASP A 129 0.03 9.42 1.80
N CYS A 130 -0.83 8.74 1.02
CA CYS A 130 -1.85 9.41 0.18
C CYS A 130 -2.89 10.21 0.97
N HIS A 131 -3.15 9.84 2.23
CA HIS A 131 -4.06 10.60 3.09
C HIS A 131 -3.42 11.90 3.58
N PHE A 132 -2.13 11.87 3.95
CA PHE A 132 -1.38 13.04 4.40
C PHE A 132 -0.98 13.97 3.25
N ASP A 133 -0.67 13.40 2.10
CA ASP A 133 -0.29 14.14 0.90
C ASP A 133 -1.13 13.71 -0.31
N ALA A 134 -2.30 14.34 -0.47
CA ALA A 134 -3.17 14.00 -1.59
C ALA A 134 -2.59 14.39 -2.96
N SER A 135 -1.53 15.21 -3.04
CA SER A 135 -0.86 15.58 -4.30
C SER A 135 -0.21 14.37 -4.99
N ILE A 136 0.13 13.35 -4.20
CA ILE A 136 0.56 12.03 -4.70
C ILE A 136 -0.42 11.47 -5.73
N LEU A 137 -1.72 11.72 -5.49
CA LEU A 137 -2.78 11.24 -6.33
C LEU A 137 -2.98 12.12 -7.57
N SER A 138 -2.28 13.24 -7.80
CA SER A 138 -2.33 14.02 -9.05
C SER A 138 -1.23 13.61 -10.05
N GLY A 139 -0.21 12.87 -9.61
CA GLY A 139 0.84 12.34 -10.50
C GLY A 139 1.85 13.39 -10.96
N GLU A 140 1.89 14.53 -10.26
CA GLU A 140 2.82 15.65 -10.49
C GLU A 140 4.18 15.46 -9.79
N GLY A 141 4.39 14.31 -9.16
CA GLY A 141 5.71 13.96 -8.63
C GLY A 141 6.63 13.54 -9.76
N GLU A 142 7.45 14.49 -10.21
CA GLU A 142 8.61 14.41 -11.10
C GLU A 142 9.26 13.01 -11.27
#